data_AF-N0CMR8-F1
#
_entry.id   AF-N0CMR8-F1
#
_cell.length_a   1.000
_cell.length_b   1.000
_cell.length_c   1.000
_cell.angle_alpha   90.00
_cell.angle_beta   90.00
_cell.angle_gamma   90.00
#
_symmetry.space_group_name_H-M   'P 1'
#
loop_
_entity.id
_entity.type
_entity.pdbx_description
1 polymer ?
#
loop_
_entity_poly.entity_id
_entity_poly.type
_entity_poly.pdbx_seq_one_letter_code
_entity_poly.pdbx_strand_id
1 'polypeptide(L)'
;MQRGEVWWVEFDERRPVVLLSGDDASGIRVMQVVAGAGVDITGLGVEVAVGAAEGLPFEGVLRFALPRPGLTPCTWLTTVSRDDLIERAGALSSAKLSEMRNALRIGGLE
;
A
#
# COMPACT_ATOMS: atom_id res chain seq x y z
N MET A 1 -4.52 -14.12 -6.72
CA MET A 1 -4.24 -12.76 -6.24
C MET A 1 -2.85 -12.38 -6.68
N GLN A 2 -2.68 -11.15 -7.16
CA GLN A 2 -1.43 -10.67 -7.75
C GLN A 2 -0.95 -9.39 -7.07
N ARG A 3 0.37 -9.25 -6.95
CA ARG A 3 0.99 -8.03 -6.43
C ARG A 3 0.57 -6.83 -7.28
N GLY A 4 0.16 -5.75 -6.60
CA GLY A 4 -0.34 -4.54 -7.25
C GLY A 4 -1.84 -4.51 -7.52
N GLU A 5 -2.58 -5.59 -7.25
CA GLU A 5 -4.04 -5.50 -7.23
C GLU A 5 -4.51 -4.56 -6.11
N VAL A 6 -5.55 -3.77 -6.38
CA VAL A 6 -6.20 -2.90 -5.41
C VAL A 6 -7.48 -3.55 -4.95
N TRP A 7 -7.63 -3.69 -3.64
CA TRP A 7 -8.72 -4.41 -3.00
C TRP A 7 -9.36 -3.59 -1.88
N TRP A 8 -10.65 -3.79 -1.68
CA TRP A 8 -11.33 -3.39 -0.47
C TRP A 8 -11.23 -4.51 0.57
N VAL A 9 -10.89 -4.13 1.79
CA VAL A 9 -10.72 -5.03 2.92
C VAL A 9 -11.62 -4.61 4.06
N GLU A 10 -12.23 -5.57 4.74
CA GLU A 10 -12.96 -5.32 5.98
C GLU A 10 -11.98 -5.36 7.15
N PHE A 11 -11.73 -4.21 7.79
CA PHE A 11 -11.04 -4.14 9.08
C PHE A 11 -12.05 -3.81 10.18
N ASP A 12 -11.80 -2.76 10.96
CA ASP A 12 -12.80 -2.05 11.75
C ASP A 12 -13.81 -1.31 10.86
N GLU A 13 -13.31 -0.79 9.75
CA GLU A 13 -14.03 -0.14 8.68
C GLU A 13 -13.48 -0.63 7.34
N ARG A 14 -14.30 -0.56 6.29
CA ARG A 14 -13.90 -0.90 4.93
C ARG A 14 -12.80 0.04 4.42
N ARG A 15 -11.61 -0.48 4.16
CA ARG A 15 -10.43 0.30 3.72
C ARG A 15 -9.85 -0.25 2.43
N PRO A 16 -9.41 0.61 1.50
CA PRO A 16 -8.68 0.17 0.32
C PRO A 16 -7.24 -0.20 0.66
N VAL A 17 -6.73 -1.26 0.03
CA VAL A 17 -5.35 -1.72 0.17
C VAL A 17 -4.78 -2.11 -1.19
N VAL A 18 -3.45 -2.13 -1.28
CA VAL A 18 -2.70 -2.68 -2.42
C VAL A 18 -1.96 -3.92 -1.97
N LEU A 19 -2.10 -5.01 -2.73
CA LEU A 19 -1.41 -6.27 -2.43
C LEU A 19 0.10 -6.15 -2.71
N LEU A 20 0.92 -6.51 -1.73
CA LEU A 20 2.37 -6.52 -1.84
C LEU A 20 2.93 -7.92 -2.09
N SER A 21 2.35 -8.96 -1.50
CA SER A 21 2.67 -10.35 -1.80
C SER A 21 1.45 -11.06 -2.36
N GLY A 22 1.68 -12.21 -3.00
CA GLY A 22 0.61 -13.15 -3.30
C GLY A 22 0.08 -13.80 -2.02
N ASP A 23 -0.95 -14.62 -2.19
CA ASP A 23 -1.49 -15.46 -1.12
C ASP A 23 -0.53 -16.62 -0.84
N ASP A 24 0.13 -16.60 0.31
CA ASP A 24 0.98 -17.68 0.80
C ASP A 24 0.54 -18.14 2.21
N ALA A 25 1.20 -19.16 2.75
CA ALA A 25 0.81 -19.74 4.05
C ALA A 25 0.90 -18.75 5.23
N SER A 26 1.59 -17.63 5.08
CA SER A 26 1.71 -16.56 6.08
C SER A 26 0.64 -15.47 5.93
N GLY A 27 -0.23 -15.56 4.92
CA GLY A 27 -1.25 -14.58 4.59
C GLY A 27 -0.80 -13.63 3.48
N ILE A 28 -1.59 -12.59 3.24
CA ILE A 28 -1.37 -11.64 2.14
C ILE A 28 -0.86 -10.33 2.74
N ARG A 29 0.37 -9.94 2.41
CA ARG A 29 0.88 -8.62 2.81
C ARG A 29 0.22 -7.55 1.97
N VAL A 30 -0.30 -6.53 2.64
CA VAL A 30 -1.01 -5.42 2.00
C VAL A 30 -0.54 -4.09 2.57
N MET A 31 -0.62 -3.05 1.75
CA MET A 31 -0.42 -1.67 2.17
C MET A 31 -1.74 -0.93 2.07
N GLN A 32 -2.18 -0.30 3.17
CA GLN A 32 -3.39 0.51 3.14
C GLN A 32 -3.17 1.79 2.30
N VAL A 33 -4.18 2.17 1.52
CA VAL A 33 -4.23 3.49 0.89
C VAL A 33 -4.76 4.50 1.92
N VAL A 34 -4.00 5.56 2.14
CA VAL A 34 -4.30 6.61 3.14
C VAL A 34 -4.35 7.99 2.50
N ALA A 35 -4.86 8.99 3.22
CA ALA A 35 -4.76 10.38 2.79
C ALA A 35 -3.28 10.79 2.67
N GLY A 36 -2.94 11.57 1.63
CA GLY A 36 -1.61 12.14 1.45
C GLY A 36 -1.19 13.06 2.60
N ALA A 37 0.11 13.28 2.78
CA ALA A 37 0.60 14.04 3.94
C ALA A 37 0.18 15.52 3.90
N GLY A 38 -0.06 16.07 2.70
CA GLY A 38 -0.42 17.48 2.51
C GLY A 38 0.73 18.46 2.79
N VAL A 39 1.90 17.95 3.13
CA VAL A 39 3.14 18.71 3.40
C VAL A 39 4.32 18.00 2.76
N ASP A 40 5.44 18.71 2.61
CA ASP A 40 6.68 18.09 2.13
C ASP A 40 7.22 17.11 3.18
N ILE A 41 7.34 15.84 2.77
CA ILE A 41 7.88 14.74 3.57
C ILE A 41 9.22 14.25 3.01
N THR A 42 9.89 15.03 2.17
CA THR A 42 11.18 14.66 1.58
C THR A 42 12.17 14.24 2.67
N GLY A 43 12.77 13.06 2.48
CA GLY A 43 13.68 12.44 3.44
C GLY A 43 13.00 11.70 4.60
N LEU A 44 11.71 11.91 4.87
CA LEU A 44 10.94 11.17 5.88
C LEU A 44 10.25 9.95 5.28
N GLY A 45 9.77 10.06 4.05
CA GLY A 45 9.07 8.97 3.37
C GLY A 45 8.87 9.22 1.89
N VAL A 46 8.27 8.22 1.23
CA VAL A 46 7.83 8.27 -0.17
C VAL A 46 6.33 8.01 -0.18
N GLU A 47 5.61 8.79 -0.99
CA GLU A 47 4.19 8.58 -1.25
C GLU A 47 4.00 8.20 -2.72
N VAL A 48 3.30 7.08 -2.96
CA VAL A 48 2.92 6.62 -4.31
C VAL A 48 1.43 6.84 -4.46
N ALA A 49 1.02 7.68 -5.42
CA ALA A 49 -0.38 8.05 -5.59
C ALA A 49 -1.25 6.90 -6.14
N VAL A 50 -2.42 6.71 -5.56
CA VAL A 50 -3.43 5.72 -5.95
C VAL A 50 -4.80 6.38 -5.94
N GLY A 51 -5.58 6.23 -7.02
CA GLY A 51 -6.86 6.92 -7.13
C GLY A 51 -7.77 6.34 -8.19
N ALA A 52 -8.48 7.20 -8.91
CA ALA A 52 -9.47 6.79 -9.91
C ALA A 52 -8.90 5.85 -11.00
N ALA A 53 -7.64 6.07 -11.40
CA ALA A 53 -6.96 5.21 -12.38
C ALA A 53 -6.77 3.76 -11.91
N GLU A 54 -6.82 3.51 -10.60
CA GLU A 54 -6.70 2.20 -9.98
C GLU A 54 -8.05 1.66 -9.46
N GLY A 55 -9.15 2.33 -9.79
CA GLY A 55 -10.52 1.92 -9.46
C GLY A 55 -11.05 2.44 -8.12
N LEU A 56 -10.35 3.36 -7.46
CA LEU A 56 -10.85 3.98 -6.23
C LEU A 56 -11.77 5.18 -6.52
N PRO A 57 -12.79 5.43 -5.69
CA PRO A 57 -13.66 6.59 -5.82
C PRO A 57 -13.06 7.88 -5.25
N PHE A 58 -11.83 7.83 -4.73
CA PHE A 58 -11.11 8.95 -4.13
C PHE A 58 -9.61 8.84 -4.39
N GLU A 59 -8.91 9.94 -4.14
CA GLU A 59 -7.46 10.02 -4.21
C GLU A 59 -6.82 9.69 -2.86
N GLY A 60 -5.70 8.96 -2.91
CA GLY A 60 -4.91 8.61 -1.74
C GLY A 60 -3.49 8.22 -2.13
N VAL A 61 -2.75 7.71 -1.15
CA VAL A 61 -1.34 7.32 -1.33
C VAL A 61 -1.04 6.02 -0.61
N LEU A 62 -0.08 5.27 -1.14
CA LEU A 62 0.71 4.33 -0.36
C LEU A 62 1.89 5.10 0.25
N ARG A 63 2.01 5.10 1.58
CA ARG A 63 3.07 5.82 2.28
C ARG A 63 4.12 4.85 2.81
N PHE A 64 5.38 5.09 2.44
CA PHE A 64 6.54 4.29 2.84
C PHE A 64 7.47 5.17 3.67
N ALA A 65 7.58 4.90 4.97
CA ALA A 65 8.50 5.63 5.83
C ALA A 65 9.96 5.21 5.54
N LEU A 66 10.88 6.17 5.52
CA LEU A 66 12.31 5.88 5.39
C LEU A 66 12.87 5.38 6.73
N PRO A 67 13.66 4.30 6.75
CA PRO A 67 14.33 3.83 7.97
C PRO A 67 15.25 4.92 8.51
N ARG A 68 15.11 5.23 9.80
CA ARG A 68 15.96 6.20 10.49
C ARG A 68 16.34 5.65 11.87
N PRO A 69 17.63 5.69 12.26
CA PRO A 69 18.04 5.30 13.59
C PRO A 69 17.25 6.05 14.67
N GLY A 70 16.74 5.32 15.67
CA GLY A 70 16.00 5.90 16.79
C GLY A 70 14.53 6.27 16.49
N LEU A 71 14.02 6.01 15.28
CA LEU A 71 12.61 6.20 14.93
C LEU A 71 11.98 4.87 14.52
N THR A 72 10.72 4.66 14.94
CA THR A 72 9.90 3.55 14.43
C THR A 72 9.23 3.98 13.13
N PRO A 73 9.48 3.32 11.99
CA PRO A 73 8.83 3.66 10.73
C PRO A 73 7.32 3.41 10.83
N CYS A 74 6.51 4.46 10.67
CA CYS A 74 5.04 4.34 10.64
C CYS A 74 4.57 4.08 9.21
N THR A 75 4.64 2.81 8.80
CA THR A 75 4.13 2.33 7.52
C THR A 75 2.81 1.59 7.75
N TRP A 76 1.80 1.83 6.92
CA TRP A 76 0.48 1.16 7.01
C TRP A 76 0.48 -0.24 6.39
N LEU A 77 1.53 -0.99 6.68
CA LEU A 77 1.78 -2.34 6.19
C LEU A 77 1.21 -3.35 7.18
N THR A 78 0.37 -4.24 6.70
CA THR A 78 -0.20 -5.32 7.50
C THR A 78 -0.33 -6.60 6.69
N THR A 79 -0.74 -7.68 7.35
CA THR A 79 -1.04 -8.96 6.71
C THR A 79 -2.50 -9.28 6.96
N VAL A 80 -3.19 -9.69 5.91
CA VAL A 80 -4.61 -10.05 5.95
C VAL A 80 -4.80 -11.47 5.46
N SER A 81 -5.91 -12.10 5.85
CA SER A 81 -6.34 -13.36 5.27
C SER A 81 -7.07 -13.12 3.95
N ARG A 82 -7.26 -14.19 3.18
CA ARG A 82 -8.05 -14.13 1.94
C ARG A 82 -9.51 -13.75 2.20
N ASP A 83 -10.04 -14.12 3.36
CA ASP A 83 -11.44 -13.88 3.74
C ASP A 83 -11.71 -12.41 4.11
N ASP A 84 -10.66 -11.65 4.47
CA ASP A 84 -10.77 -10.21 4.73
C ASP A 84 -10.92 -9.40 3.43
N LEU A 85 -10.57 -9.97 2.27
CA LEU A 85 -10.68 -9.32 0.97
C LEU A 85 -12.10 -9.41 0.41
N ILE A 86 -12.75 -8.26 0.28
CA ILE A 86 -14.16 -8.17 -0.12
C ILE A 86 -14.30 -8.07 -1.65
N GLU A 87 -13.68 -7.04 -2.22
CA GLU A 87 -13.92 -6.64 -3.61
C GLU A 87 -12.64 -6.09 -4.24
N ARG A 88 -12.30 -6.59 -5.43
CA ARG A 88 -11.21 -6.04 -6.23
C ARG A 88 -11.67 -4.74 -6.92
N ALA A 89 -11.04 -3.63 -6.57
CA ALA A 89 -11.29 -2.32 -7.17
C ALA A 89 -10.56 -2.16 -8.51
N GLY A 90 -9.33 -2.67 -8.62
CA GLY A 90 -8.51 -2.51 -9.81
C GLY A 90 -7.10 -3.06 -9.65
N ALA A 91 -6.14 -2.45 -10.34
CA ALA A 91 -4.73 -2.81 -10.22
C ALA A 91 -3.84 -1.63 -10.62
N LEU A 92 -2.64 -1.56 -10.03
CA LEU A 92 -1.61 -0.62 -10.42
C LEU A 92 -1.16 -0.88 -11.87
N SER A 93 -0.90 0.20 -12.61
CA SER A 93 -0.19 0.12 -13.88
C SER A 93 1.24 -0.41 -13.69
N SER A 94 1.87 -0.88 -14.76
CA SER A 94 3.27 -1.35 -14.71
C SER A 94 4.25 -0.28 -14.18
N ALA A 95 4.01 0.98 -14.54
CA ALA A 95 4.78 2.12 -14.07
C ALA A 95 4.63 2.33 -12.55
N LYS A 96 3.39 2.41 -12.05
CA LYS A 96 3.13 2.56 -10.61
C LYS A 96 3.59 1.36 -9.80
N LEU A 97 3.47 0.15 -10.35
CA LEU A 97 3.99 -1.04 -9.71
C LEU A 97 5.53 -0.97 -9.54
N SER A 98 6.23 -0.38 -10.52
CA SER A 98 7.67 -0.14 -10.43
C SER A 98 8.01 0.92 -9.39
N GLU A 99 7.24 2.00 -9.33
CA GLU A 99 7.36 3.05 -8.32
C GLU A 99 7.18 2.49 -6.90
N MET A 100 6.12 1.70 -6.68
CA MET A 100 5.84 1.00 -5.42
C MET A 100 6.98 0.05 -5.02
N ARG A 101 7.53 -0.74 -5.95
CA ARG A 101 8.71 -1.60 -5.67
C ARG A 101 9.92 -0.78 -5.25
N ASN A 102 10.18 0.33 -5.93
CA ASN A 102 11.29 1.21 -5.55
C ASN A 102 11.07 1.80 -4.15
N ALA A 103 9.86 2.25 -3.83
CA ALA A 103 9.52 2.78 -2.52
C ALA A 103 9.68 1.73 -1.40
N LEU A 104 9.29 0.47 -1.64
CA LEU A 104 9.51 -0.63 -0.70
C LEU A 104 11.00 -0.89 -0.43
N ARG A 105 11.83 -0.86 -1.47
CA ARG A 105 13.28 -1.02 -1.34
C ARG A 105 13.90 0.08 -0.48
N ILE A 106 13.56 1.34 -0.79
CA ILE A 106 14.08 2.50 -0.04
C ILE A 106 13.55 2.46 1.40
N GLY A 107 12.32 1.98 1.62
CA GLY A 107 11.72 1.76 2.92
C GLY A 107 12.29 0.57 3.72
N GLY A 108 13.14 -0.28 3.12
CA GLY A 108 13.66 -1.49 3.76
C GLY A 108 12.58 -2.56 4.01
N LEU A 109 11.59 -2.66 3.12
CA LEU A 109 10.40 -3.51 3.27
C LEU A 109 10.28 -4.62 2.19
N GLU A 110 11.29 -4.76 1.32
CA GLU A 110 11.41 -5.91 0.39
C GLU A 110 11.76 -7.21 1.11
#